data_AF-A0A453QAZ2-F1
#
_entry.id   AF-A0A453QAZ2-F1
#
_cell.length_a   1.000
_cell.length_b   1.000
_cell.length_c   1.000
_cell.angle_alpha   90.00
_cell.angle_beta   90.00
_cell.angle_gamma   90.00
#
_symmetry.space_group_name_H-M   'P 1'
#
loop_
_entity.id
_entity.type
_entity.pdbx_description
1 polymer ?
#
loop_
_entity_poly.entity_id
_entity_poly.type
_entity_poly.pdbx_seq_one_letter_code
_entity_poly.pdbx_strand_id
1 'polypeptide(L)' 'AKSCYLALYAGSTSDPFWRLTWKCWAPLRVKIFTWLADLDRCWTAARLARHGLPHNDRCVLCDQAEETM' A
#
# COMPACT_ATOMS: atom_id res chain seq x y z
N ALA A 1 11.91 18.52 23.69
CA ALA A 1 11.16 17.57 22.84
C ALA A 1 10.75 18.16 21.47
N LYS A 2 10.21 19.39 21.39
CA LYS A 2 9.72 19.99 20.13
C LYS A 2 10.78 20.10 19.01
N SER A 3 12.01 20.54 19.31
CA SER A 3 13.05 20.68 18.27
C SER A 3 13.48 19.34 17.68
N CYS A 4 13.58 18.29 18.51
CA CYS A 4 13.92 16.94 18.05
C CYS A 4 12.83 16.33 17.15
N TYR A 5 11.55 16.54 17.49
CA TYR A 5 10.42 16.13 16.64
C TYR A 5 10.43 16.84 15.28
N LEU A 6 10.67 18.16 15.27
CA LEU A 6 10.74 18.93 14.01
C LEU A 6 11.95 18.52 13.14
N ALA A 7 13.08 18.17 13.77
CA ALA A 7 14.26 17.71 13.05
C ALA A 7 14.02 16.37 12.31
N LEU A 8 13.17 15.49 12.84
CA LEU A 8 12.78 14.24 12.16
C LEU A 8 11.92 14.46 10.91
N TYR A 9 11.21 15.58 10.84
CA TYR A 9 10.39 15.96 9.68
C TYR A 9 11.18 16.74 8.61
N ALA A 10 12.44 17.07 8.87
CA ALA A 10 13.27 17.76 7.89
C ALA A 10 13.46 16.87 6.63
N GLY A 11 12.88 17.29 5.51
CA GLY A 11 12.90 16.53 4.25
C GLY A 11 11.73 15.58 4.04
N SER A 12 10.74 15.54 4.94
CA SER A 12 9.51 14.77 4.70
C SER A 12 8.69 15.37 3.57
N THR A 13 8.22 14.55 2.64
CA THR A 13 7.25 14.96 1.62
C THR A 13 5.83 14.65 2.09
N SER A 14 4.87 15.51 1.70
CA SER A 14 3.46 15.22 1.94
C SER A 14 3.02 14.15 0.95
N ASP A 15 2.43 13.08 1.46
CA ASP A 15 1.81 12.05 0.65
C ASP A 15 0.67 12.65 -0.20
N PRO A 16 0.62 12.47 -1.53
CA PRO A 16 -0.40 13.10 -2.36
C PRO A 16 -1.82 12.53 -2.14
N PHE A 17 -1.93 11.30 -1.62
CA PHE A 17 -3.19 10.58 -1.45
C PHE A 17 -3.73 10.62 0.00
N TRP A 18 -3.03 11.28 0.93
CA TRP A 18 -3.41 11.37 2.35
C TRP A 18 -4.87 11.79 2.54
N ARG A 19 -5.34 12.73 1.72
CA ARG A 19 -6.70 13.26 1.81
C ARG A 19 -7.73 12.23 1.38
N LEU A 20 -7.43 11.42 0.36
CA LEU A 20 -8.31 10.36 -0.09
C LEU A 20 -8.42 9.25 0.96
N THR A 21 -7.29 8.85 1.53
CA THR A 21 -7.22 7.77 2.51
C THR A 21 -7.81 8.16 3.87
N TRP A 22 -7.47 9.34 4.38
CA TRP A 22 -7.83 9.73 5.75
C TRP A 22 -9.07 10.61 5.86
N LYS A 23 -9.37 11.47 4.87
CA LYS A 23 -10.51 12.40 4.91
C LYS A 23 -11.83 11.75 4.47
N CYS A 24 -11.80 10.62 3.75
CA CYS A 24 -13.02 9.93 3.35
C CYS A 24 -13.79 9.38 4.56
N TRP A 25 -15.10 9.25 4.42
CA TRP A 25 -15.90 8.51 5.39
C TRP A 25 -15.83 7.03 5.04
N ALA A 26 -14.92 6.33 5.72
CA ALA A 26 -14.71 4.89 5.55
C ALA A 26 -14.37 4.27 6.91
N PRO A 27 -14.73 3.00 7.15
CA PRO A 27 -14.27 2.27 8.33
C PRO A 27 -12.75 2.22 8.39
N LEU A 28 -12.19 2.21 9.61
CA LEU A 28 -10.74 2.23 9.83
C LEU A 28 -10.01 1.09 9.09
N ARG A 29 -10.61 -0.10 9.02
CA ARG A 29 -10.05 -1.25 8.29
C ARG A 29 -9.82 -0.94 6.81
N VAL A 30 -10.75 -0.21 6.19
CA VAL A 30 -10.65 0.19 4.78
C VAL A 30 -9.55 1.24 4.62
N LYS A 31 -9.50 2.24 5.49
CA LYS A 31 -8.46 3.28 5.45
C LYS A 31 -7.05 2.71 5.59
N ILE A 32 -6.85 1.78 6.53
CA ILE A 32 -5.57 1.10 6.72
C ILE A 32 -5.20 0.29 5.47
N PHE A 33 -6.16 -0.45 4.89
CA PHE A 33 -5.92 -1.20 3.66
C PHE A 33 -5.53 -0.28 2.50
N THR A 34 -6.27 0.81 2.27
CA THR A 34 -5.95 1.78 1.21
C THR A 34 -4.58 2.42 1.42
N TRP A 35 -4.22 2.76 2.66
CA TRP A 35 -2.89 3.28 2.99
C TRP A 35 -1.78 2.27 2.68
N LEU A 36 -1.98 0.99 3.01
CA LEU A 36 -1.02 -0.07 2.68
C LEU A 36 -0.91 -0.29 1.18
N ALA A 37 -2.02 -0.22 0.45
CA ALA A 37 -2.06 -0.36 -1.00
C ALA A 37 -1.29 0.77 -1.70
N ASP A 38 -1.46 2.01 -1.23
CA ASP A 38 -0.76 3.18 -1.76
C ASP A 38 0.77 3.10 -1.57
N LEU A 39 1.22 2.49 -0.49
CA LEU A 39 2.63 2.20 -0.23
C LEU A 39 3.15 0.94 -0.95
N ASP A 40 2.35 0.32 -1.81
CA ASP A 40 2.59 -0.98 -2.45
C ASP A 40 2.84 -2.12 -1.44
N ARG A 41 2.47 -1.96 -0.16
CA ARG A 41 2.78 -2.90 0.94
C ARG A 41 1.78 -4.05 1.07
N CYS A 42 0.76 -4.10 0.23
CA CYS A 42 -0.18 -5.21 0.20
C CYS A 42 0.48 -6.47 -0.36
N TRP A 43 0.15 -7.64 0.22
CA TRP A 43 0.60 -8.93 -0.29
C TRP A 43 -0.17 -9.33 -1.54
N THR A 44 0.16 -8.71 -2.66
CA THR A 44 -0.30 -9.10 -3.99
C THR A 44 0.58 -10.21 -4.56
N ALA A 45 0.06 -10.97 -5.52
CA ALA A 45 0.83 -12.02 -6.20
C ALA A 45 2.14 -11.47 -6.80
N ALA A 46 2.09 -10.30 -7.44
CA ALA A 46 3.27 -9.62 -7.98
C ALA A 46 4.31 -9.29 -6.89
N ARG A 47 3.89 -8.84 -5.70
CA ARG A 47 4.81 -8.57 -4.59
C ARG A 47 5.39 -9.86 -4.02
N LEU A 48 4.59 -10.92 -3.88
CA LEU A 48 5.07 -12.24 -3.47
C LEU A 48 6.14 -12.77 -4.44
N ALA A 49 5.89 -12.66 -5.75
CA ALA A 49 6.84 -13.05 -6.80
C ALA A 49 8.16 -12.29 -6.71
N ARG A 50 8.12 -10.95 -6.53
CA ARG A 50 9.33 -10.12 -6.33
C ARG A 50 10.17 -10.53 -5.12
N HIS A 51 9.52 -11.10 -4.10
CA HIS A 51 10.18 -11.54 -2.87
C HIS A 51 10.50 -13.06 -2.84
N GLY A 52 10.23 -13.79 -3.93
CA GLY A 52 10.48 -15.24 -4.02
C GLY A 52 9.59 -16.07 -3.08
N LEU A 53 8.46 -15.52 -2.65
CA LEU A 53 7.50 -16.23 -1.81
C LEU A 53 6.56 -17.09 -2.66
N PRO A 54 6.03 -18.20 -2.12
CA PRO A 54 5.07 -19.02 -2.82
C PRO A 54 3.85 -18.18 -3.18
N HIS A 55 3.49 -18.20 -4.46
CA HIS A 55 2.34 -17.50 -5.00
C HIS A 55 1.69 -18.40 -6.06
N ASN A 56 0.42 -18.14 -6.34
CA ASN A 56 -0.29 -18.83 -7.41
C ASN A 56 0.04 -18.15 -8.74
N ASP A 57 0.34 -18.94 -9.77
CA ASP A 57 0.58 -18.46 -11.14
C ASP A 57 -0.69 -17.87 -11.79
N ARG A 58 -1.86 -18.21 -11.24
CA ARG A 58 -3.18 -17.76 -11.71
C ARG A 58 -3.96 -17.13 -10.57
N CYS A 59 -4.81 -16.17 -10.93
CA CYS A 59 -5.70 -15.52 -9.97
C CYS A 59 -6.71 -16.53 -9.39
N VAL A 60 -6.75 -16.70 -8.07
CA VAL A 60 -7.67 -17.63 -7.39
C VAL A 60 -9.16 -17.26 -7.54
N LEU A 61 -9.47 -16.04 -7.98
CA LEU A 61 -10.84 -15.56 -8.16
C LEU A 61 -11.35 -15.76 -9.59
N CYS A 62 -10.52 -15.52 -10.61
CA CYS A 62 -10.92 -15.58 -12.02
C CYS A 62 -10.23 -16.69 -12.84
N ASP A 63 -9.26 -17.40 -12.26
CA ASP A 63 -8.42 -18.44 -12.90
C ASP A 63 -7.68 -17.99 -14.18
N GLN A 64 -7.47 -16.68 -14.32
CA GLN A 64 -6.73 -16.09 -15.44
C GLN A 64 -5.24 -15.90 -15.08
N ALA A 65 -4.40 -15.99 -16.12
CA ALA A 65 -2.99 -15.62 -16.04
C ALA A 65 -2.83 -14.10 -15.88
N GLU A 66 -1.63 -13.65 -15.50
CA GLU A 66 -1.32 -12.21 -15.41
C GLU A 66 -1.58 -11.51 -16.75
N GLU A 67 -2.35 -10.42 -16.72
CA GLU A 67 -2.61 -9.59 -17.91
C GLU A 67 -1.28 -9.04 -18.43
N THR A 68 -0.89 -9.49 -19.63
CA THR A 68 0.34 -9.03 -20.29
C THR A 68 0.07 -7.68 -20.95
N MET A 69 0.90 -6.67 -20.64
CA MET A 69 0.84 -5.35 -21.30
C MET A 69 1.25 -5.42 -22.77
#